data_AF-A0A2V8K2E9-F1
#
_entry.id   AF-A0A2V8K2E9-F1
#
_cell.length_a   1.000
_cell.length_b   1.000
_cell.length_c   1.000
_cell.angle_alpha   90.00
_cell.angle_beta   90.00
_cell.angle_gamma   90.00
#
_symmetry.space_group_name_H-M   'P 1'
#
loop_
_entity.id
_entity.type
_entity.pdbx_description
1 polymer ?
#
loop_
_entity_poly.entity_id
_entity_poly.type
_entity_poly.pdbx_seq_one_letter_code
_entity_poly.pdbx_strand_id
1 'polypeptide(L)'
;MDFSLEALEYHRLKELLGRYVSTDAGRLSLAELAPMLDEQKLEAEHTITSEAMSYLRERRVPFNDIPLLAQAVEKLAIAGSSLEISEIEAVQSFLSHAE
;
A
#
# COMPACT_ATOMS: atom_id res chain seq x y z
N MET A 1 -13.11 -22.74 -0.93
CA MET A 1 -12.71 -22.71 0.49
C MET A 1 -13.48 -21.57 1.15
N ASP A 2 -14.79 -21.49 0.92
CA ASP A 2 -15.47 -20.18 0.99
C ASP A 2 -16.24 -20.03 2.30
N PHE A 3 -16.58 -21.16 2.94
CA PHE A 3 -17.27 -21.18 4.23
C PHE A 3 -16.52 -20.41 5.32
N SER A 4 -15.21 -20.63 5.47
CA SER A 4 -14.42 -19.93 6.48
C SER A 4 -14.28 -18.44 6.15
N LEU A 5 -14.19 -18.06 4.88
CA LEU A 5 -14.09 -16.66 4.46
C LEU A 5 -15.39 -15.90 4.69
N GLU A 6 -16.53 -16.56 4.44
CA GLU A 6 -17.85 -16.02 4.72
C GLU A 6 -18.10 -15.89 6.22
N ALA A 7 -17.77 -16.91 7.01
CA ALA A 7 -17.88 -16.89 8.46
C ALA A 7 -17.01 -15.80 9.12
N LEU A 8 -15.84 -15.52 8.54
CA LEU A 8 -14.95 -14.44 8.98
C LEU A 8 -15.27 -13.09 8.33
N GLU A 9 -16.33 -13.02 7.51
CA GLU A 9 -16.73 -11.84 6.75
C GLU A 9 -15.58 -11.19 5.96
N TYR A 10 -14.62 -12.00 5.48
CA TYR A 10 -13.35 -11.52 4.93
C TYR A 10 -13.54 -10.48 3.82
N HIS A 11 -14.41 -10.76 2.86
CA HIS A 11 -14.67 -9.85 1.74
C HIS A 11 -15.32 -8.54 2.18
N ARG A 12 -16.22 -8.58 3.17
CA ARG A 12 -16.87 -7.39 3.73
C ARG A 12 -15.87 -6.52 4.49
N LEU A 13 -14.98 -7.14 5.28
CA LEU A 13 -13.91 -6.43 5.97
C LEU A 13 -12.92 -5.81 4.98
N LYS A 14 -12.54 -6.56 3.92
CA LYS A 14 -11.69 -6.06 2.84
C LYS A 14 -12.32 -4.85 2.13
N GLU A 15 -13.62 -4.89 1.85
CA GLU A 15 -14.36 -3.76 1.29
C GLU A 15 -14.39 -2.56 2.24
N LEU A 16 -14.62 -2.80 3.53
CA LEU A 16 -14.62 -1.75 4.55
C LEU A 16 -13.26 -1.05 4.62
N LEU A 17 -12.16 -1.83 4.65
CA LEU A 17 -10.80 -1.29 4.61
C LEU A 17 -10.57 -0.43 3.36
N GLY A 18 -11.09 -0.85 2.21
CA GLY A 18 -10.98 -0.09 0.97
C GLY A 18 -11.52 1.33 1.05
N ARG A 19 -12.48 1.61 1.94
CA ARG A 19 -13.02 2.97 2.16
C ARG A 19 -12.06 3.89 2.91
N TYR A 20 -11.07 3.33 3.60
CA TYR A 20 -10.07 4.07 4.38
C TYR A 20 -8.71 4.18 3.67
N VAL A 21 -8.55 3.55 2.51
CA VAL A 21 -7.31 3.59 1.73
C VAL A 21 -7.33 4.79 0.77
N SER A 22 -6.44 5.75 1.01
CA SER A 22 -6.37 7.00 0.23
C SER A 22 -5.48 6.90 -1.02
N THR A 23 -4.44 6.06 -1.03
CA THR A 23 -3.44 5.99 -2.11
C THR A 23 -3.73 4.88 -3.12
N ASP A 24 -3.30 5.07 -4.37
CA ASP A 24 -3.37 4.02 -5.40
C ASP A 24 -2.49 2.81 -5.04
N ALA A 25 -1.30 3.05 -4.47
CA ALA A 25 -0.44 1.99 -3.96
C ALA A 25 -1.16 1.13 -2.90
N GLY A 26 -1.82 1.78 -1.93
CA GLY A 26 -2.60 1.05 -0.91
C GLY A 26 -3.79 0.29 -1.51
N ARG A 27 -4.44 0.82 -2.56
CA ARG A 27 -5.53 0.12 -3.25
C ARG A 27 -5.04 -1.14 -3.94
N LEU A 28 -3.85 -1.09 -4.56
CA LEU A 28 -3.21 -2.27 -5.16
C LEU A 28 -2.82 -3.30 -4.10
N SER A 29 -2.17 -2.88 -3.01
CA SER A 29 -1.83 -3.79 -1.91
C SER A 29 -3.06 -4.42 -1.28
N LEU A 30 -4.15 -3.66 -1.12
CA LEU A 30 -5.42 -4.21 -0.66
C LEU A 30 -5.98 -5.22 -1.67
N ALA A 31 -5.94 -4.95 -2.97
CA ALA A 31 -6.40 -5.88 -3.99
C ALA A 31 -5.65 -7.23 -3.91
N GLU A 32 -4.33 -7.19 -3.71
CA GLU A 32 -3.45 -8.35 -3.57
C GLU A 32 -3.58 -9.09 -2.24
N LEU A 33 -4.13 -8.45 -1.20
CA LEU A 33 -4.35 -9.08 0.10
C LEU A 33 -5.17 -10.36 -0.06
N ALA A 34 -4.63 -11.47 0.46
CA ALA A 34 -5.25 -12.78 0.44
C ALA A 34 -5.11 -13.47 1.80
N PRO A 35 -6.06 -14.34 2.18
CA PRO A 35 -5.93 -15.17 3.38
C PRO A 35 -4.68 -16.05 3.33
N MET A 36 -3.98 -16.19 4.45
CA MET A 36 -2.75 -16.98 4.57
C MET A 36 -2.88 -18.01 5.69
N LEU A 37 -2.17 -19.14 5.54
CA LEU A 37 -2.08 -20.22 6.54
C LEU A 37 -0.64 -20.41 7.07
N ASP A 38 0.31 -19.64 6.54
CA ASP A 38 1.71 -19.67 6.94
C ASP A 38 1.88 -18.87 8.22
N GLU A 39 2.06 -19.57 9.34
CA GLU A 39 2.16 -19.00 10.68
C GLU A 39 3.34 -18.01 10.81
N GLN A 40 4.49 -18.34 10.22
CA GLN A 40 5.67 -17.47 10.31
C GLN A 40 5.45 -16.16 9.56
N LYS A 41 4.80 -16.22 8.39
CA LYS A 41 4.43 -15.00 7.66
C LYS A 41 3.38 -14.19 8.38
N LEU A 42 2.36 -14.85 8.95
CA LEU A 42 1.33 -14.16 9.72
C LEU A 42 1.94 -13.40 10.90
N GLU A 43 2.83 -14.02 11.67
CA GLU A 43 3.49 -13.37 12.82
C GLU A 43 4.33 -12.15 12.38
N ALA A 44 5.04 -12.26 11.26
CA ALA A 44 5.78 -11.14 10.69
C ALA A 44 4.85 -9.98 10.29
N GLU A 45 3.76 -10.25 9.57
CA GLU A 45 2.76 -9.23 9.19
C GLU A 45 2.09 -8.61 10.42
N HIS A 46 1.80 -9.40 11.45
CA HIS A 46 1.25 -8.91 12.72
C HIS A 46 2.22 -7.97 13.44
N THR A 47 3.51 -8.30 13.46
CA THR A 47 4.56 -7.46 14.05
C THR A 47 4.63 -6.11 13.33
N ILE A 48 4.76 -6.12 12.00
CA ILE A 48 4.82 -4.90 11.18
C ILE A 48 3.57 -4.04 11.38
N THR A 49 2.39 -4.67 11.35
CA THR A 49 1.11 -3.98 11.55
C THR A 49 1.01 -3.34 12.93
N SER A 50 1.46 -4.03 13.98
CA SER A 50 1.45 -3.52 15.36
C SER A 50 2.37 -2.31 15.53
N GLU A 51 3.56 -2.36 14.93
CA GLU A 51 4.51 -1.23 14.92
C GLU A 51 3.92 -0.03 14.18
N ALA A 52 3.39 -0.23 12.98
CA ALA A 52 2.75 0.82 12.18
C ALA A 52 1.56 1.45 12.93
N MET A 53 0.69 0.64 13.55
CA MET A 53 -0.43 1.13 14.35
C MET A 53 0.02 1.90 15.58
N SER A 54 1.12 1.51 16.21
CA SER A 54 1.68 2.24 17.34
C SER A 54 2.25 3.60 16.91
N TYR A 55 2.98 3.62 15.79
CA TYR A 55 3.46 4.87 15.19
C TYR A 55 2.32 5.83 14.84
N LEU A 56 1.25 5.34 14.22
CA LEU A 56 0.09 6.16 13.81
C LEU A 56 -0.74 6.68 14.99
N ARG A 57 -0.68 6.04 16.16
CA ARG A 57 -1.31 6.56 17.39
C ARG A 57 -0.58 7.78 17.93
N GLU A 58 0.75 7.81 17.80
CA GLU A 58 1.58 8.92 18.27
C GLU A 58 1.70 10.04 17.24
N ARG A 59 1.61 9.70 15.95
CA ARG A 59 1.83 10.64 14.84
C ARG A 59 0.74 10.54 13.79
N ARG A 60 0.23 11.70 13.37
CA ARG A 60 -0.66 11.78 12.20
C ARG A 60 0.20 11.84 10.95
N VAL A 61 0.12 10.80 10.12
CA VAL A 61 0.78 10.76 8.81
C VAL A 61 -0.27 11.07 7.73
N PRO A 62 -0.08 12.14 6.94
CA PRO A 62 -0.95 12.39 5.80
C PRO A 62 -0.58 11.44 4.66
N PHE A 63 -1.49 10.53 4.30
CA PHE A 63 -1.36 9.63 3.14
C PHE A 63 -2.15 10.15 1.92
N ASN A 64 -2.40 11.45 1.85
CA ASN A 64 -3.12 12.05 0.73
C ASN A 64 -2.12 12.39 -0.38
N ASP A 65 -2.58 12.34 -1.63
CA ASP A 65 -1.85 12.83 -2.80
C ASP A 65 -0.46 12.19 -3.02
N ILE A 66 -0.22 10.99 -2.50
CA ILE A 66 1.00 10.22 -2.78
C ILE A 66 0.85 9.51 -4.13
N PRO A 67 1.62 9.90 -5.17
CA PRO A 67 1.48 9.31 -6.49
C PRO A 67 2.06 7.89 -6.54
N LEU A 68 1.46 7.03 -7.37
CA LEU A 68 2.01 5.71 -7.67
C LEU A 68 3.12 5.82 -8.73
N LEU A 69 4.35 5.52 -8.34
CA LEU A 69 5.53 5.71 -9.20
C LEU A 69 5.99 4.46 -9.95
N ALA A 70 5.24 3.34 -9.90
CA ALA A 70 5.67 2.05 -10.46
C ALA A 70 6.20 2.17 -11.90
N GLN A 71 5.45 2.83 -12.79
CA GLN A 71 5.85 3.01 -14.19
C GLN A 71 7.07 3.92 -14.36
N ALA A 72 7.16 5.01 -13.58
CA ALA A 72 8.30 5.91 -13.63
C ALA A 72 9.59 5.22 -13.15
N VAL A 73 9.50 4.41 -12.09
CA VAL A 73 10.62 3.61 -11.57
C VAL A 73 11.05 2.54 -12.58
N GLU A 74 10.10 1.84 -13.20
CA GLU A 74 10.38 0.86 -14.26
C GLU A 74 11.09 1.50 -15.46
N LYS A 75 10.65 2.69 -15.90
CA LYS A 75 11.32 3.43 -16.96
C LYS A 75 12.75 3.79 -16.58
N LEU A 76 12.99 4.31 -15.37
CA LEU A 76 14.32 4.68 -14.89
C LEU A 76 15.31 3.50 -14.85
N ALA A 77 14.82 2.27 -14.70
CA ALA A 77 15.66 1.07 -14.74
C ALA A 77 16.21 0.75 -16.15
N ILE A 78 15.62 1.32 -17.20
CA ILE A 78 16.04 1.11 -18.60
C ILE A 78 17.10 2.15 -18.97
N ALA A 79 18.30 1.69 -19.32
CA ALA A 79 19.39 2.57 -19.73
C ALA A 79 19.00 3.42 -20.95
N GLY A 80 19.17 4.74 -20.84
CA GLY A 80 18.87 5.70 -21.91
C GLY A 80 17.40 6.12 -22.01
N SER A 81 16.54 5.70 -21.07
CA SER A 81 15.18 6.21 -20.97
C SER A 81 15.14 7.64 -20.43
N SER A 82 14.07 8.36 -20.78
CA SER A 82 13.72 9.65 -20.20
C SER A 82 12.33 9.56 -19.59
N LEU A 83 12.13 10.25 -18.47
CA LEU A 83 10.80 10.44 -17.90
C LEU A 83 10.07 11.57 -18.64
N GLU A 84 8.76 11.41 -18.77
CA GLU A 84 7.87 12.48 -19.21
C GLU A 84 7.74 13.54 -18.10
N ILE A 85 7.34 14.76 -18.46
CA ILE A 85 7.20 15.88 -17.49
C ILE A 85 6.27 15.49 -16.33
N SER A 86 5.13 14.84 -16.62
CA SER A 86 4.19 14.39 -15.59
C SER A 86 4.79 13.35 -14.64
N GLU A 87 5.72 12.52 -15.12
CA GLU A 87 6.40 11.52 -14.30
C GLU A 87 7.46 12.19 -13.41
N ILE A 88 8.16 13.20 -13.94
CA ILE A 88 9.09 14.02 -13.14
C ILE A 88 8.33 14.76 -12.03
N GLU A 89 7.19 15.38 -12.35
CA GLU A 89 6.34 16.06 -11.38
C GLU A 89 5.82 15.10 -10.30
N ALA A 90 5.41 13.89 -10.68
CA ALA A 90 4.99 12.85 -9.73
C ALA A 90 6.13 12.45 -8.78
N VAL A 91 7.35 12.27 -9.31
CA VAL A 91 8.54 11.95 -8.48
C VAL A 91 8.86 13.12 -7.54
N GLN A 92 8.83 14.36 -8.01
CA GLN A 92 9.06 15.53 -7.17
C GLN A 92 8.03 15.63 -6.04
N SER A 93 6.74 15.46 -6.37
CA SER A 93 5.66 15.44 -5.38
C SER A 93 5.88 14.34 -4.34
N PHE A 94 6.24 13.12 -4.75
CA PHE A 94 6.55 12.04 -3.83
C PHE A 94 7.71 12.37 -2.89
N LEU A 95 8.82 12.90 -3.42
CA LEU A 95 9.99 13.25 -2.62
C LEU A 95 9.69 14.34 -1.58
N SER A 96 8.80 15.29 -1.89
CA SER A 96 8.39 16.32 -0.92
C SER A 96 7.63 15.77 0.29
N HIS A 97 7.07 14.55 0.20
CA HIS A 97 6.44 13.87 1.34
C HIS A 97 7.45 13.08 2.19
N ALA A 98 8.66 12.86 1.68
CA ALA A 98 9.70 12.07 2.36
C ALA A 98 10.66 12.93 3.20
N GLU A 99 10.63 14.26 3.04
CA GLU A 99 11.37 15.25 3.85
C GLU A 99 10.59 15.66 5.11
#